data_AF-H1HIQ3-F1
#
_entry.id   AF-H1HIQ3-F1
#
_cell.length_a   1.000
_cell.length_b   1.000
_cell.length_c   1.000
_cell.angle_alpha   90.00
_cell.angle_beta   90.00
_cell.angle_gamma   90.00
#
_symmetry.space_group_name_H-M   'P 1'
#
loop_
_entity.id
_entity.type
_entity.pdbx_description
1 polymer ?
#
loop_
_entity_poly.entity_id
_entity_poly.type
_entity_poly.pdbx_seq_one_letter_code
_entity_poly.pdbx_strand_id
1 'polypeptide(L)'
;MITDKEYPATHSMATSWYCVDEDGNVGIFDIDDNGPVPVGEYRQNCVDEVFYEDFTFDEAQFKRLHLSPDQISQMLEPMDIKDVWEESVIDNGQINVSWMDVIVQIDMDKFDIFKKAHELDASPYHPLVCLSEELGLFYADFFDNKAGVDLLEQNDVVKAKFKAPHFEYTDEDDKEEQERIGKENKKFPVYIYRQNYWPFHDPAIRVTCPTNPLKIDQLPDNIKRQVKALSVRFSKKEKIQLAELLPVGSIWSIRYVYDNKIWWELASSDGGTIYYNESTNVIIQKQEMDRYIDEGLAEEWEYDKHKEIKR
;
A
#
# COMPACT_ATOMS: atom_id res chain seq x y z
N MET A 1 -16.32 31.16 17.56
CA MET A 1 -16.30 30.58 16.21
C MET A 1 -15.66 29.22 16.38
N ILE A 2 -16.45 28.15 16.26
CA ILE A 2 -15.94 26.78 16.36
C ILE A 2 -15.16 26.54 15.06
N THR A 3 -13.85 26.35 15.17
CA THR A 3 -12.95 26.05 14.03
C THR A 3 -12.80 24.54 13.79
N ASP A 4 -13.63 23.71 14.45
CA ASP A 4 -13.69 22.25 14.27
C ASP A 4 -14.46 21.88 12.99
N LYS A 5 -13.95 22.33 11.85
CA LYS A 5 -14.23 21.66 10.58
C LYS A 5 -12.92 21.07 10.10
N GLU A 6 -12.62 19.88 10.62
CA GLU A 6 -11.83 18.93 9.85
C GLU A 6 -12.51 18.80 8.48
N TYR A 7 -11.76 19.12 7.43
CA TYR A 7 -12.22 18.82 6.08
C TYR A 7 -12.21 17.29 5.96
N PRO A 8 -13.29 16.66 5.44
CA PRO A 8 -13.38 15.20 5.31
C PRO A 8 -12.26 14.58 4.45
N ALA A 9 -11.53 15.41 3.69
CA ALA A 9 -10.47 14.99 2.76
C ALA A 9 -9.06 15.06 3.35
N THR A 10 -8.88 15.36 4.64
CA THR A 10 -7.55 15.34 5.29
C THR A 10 -7.16 13.94 5.80
N HIS A 11 -8.04 12.95 5.57
CA HIS A 11 -7.97 11.55 6.02
C HIS A 11 -7.96 10.54 4.85
N SER A 12 -7.54 10.96 3.65
CA SER A 12 -7.80 10.25 2.39
C SER A 12 -6.59 10.19 1.45
N MET A 13 -5.38 10.53 1.90
CA MET A 13 -4.18 10.42 1.06
C MET A 13 -3.28 9.33 1.60
N ALA A 14 -3.73 8.07 1.44
CA ALA A 14 -2.89 6.90 1.66
C ALA A 14 -1.52 7.13 1.00
N THR A 15 -0.47 7.12 1.81
CA THR A 15 0.90 7.28 1.34
C THR A 15 1.53 5.91 1.35
N SER A 16 1.41 5.17 0.24
CA SER A 16 2.15 3.94 0.02
C SER A 16 3.40 4.16 -0.81
N TRP A 17 4.49 3.50 -0.44
CA TRP A 17 5.73 3.47 -1.21
C TRP A 17 6.37 2.08 -1.11
N TYR A 18 7.33 1.79 -1.98
CA TYR A 18 7.91 0.45 -2.11
C TYR A 18 9.43 0.44 -1.92
N CYS A 19 9.93 -0.70 -1.46
CA CYS A 19 11.34 -0.95 -1.22
C CYS A 19 11.68 -2.43 -1.46
N VAL A 20 12.96 -2.75 -1.33
CA VAL A 20 13.45 -4.13 -1.40
C VAL A 20 14.31 -4.47 -0.20
N ASP A 21 14.26 -5.74 0.21
CA ASP A 21 15.11 -6.28 1.28
C ASP A 21 16.42 -6.89 0.75
N GLU A 22 17.28 -7.39 1.64
CA GLU A 22 18.56 -8.02 1.30
C GLU A 22 18.43 -9.25 0.39
N ASP A 23 17.27 -9.93 0.41
CA ASP A 23 17.01 -11.13 -0.39
C ASP A 23 16.26 -10.77 -1.71
N GLY A 24 16.16 -9.47 -2.01
CA GLY A 24 15.51 -8.92 -3.20
C GLY A 24 13.98 -9.03 -3.18
N ASN A 25 13.37 -9.28 -2.02
CA ASN A 25 11.92 -9.30 -1.87
C ASN A 25 11.38 -7.88 -1.92
N VAL A 26 10.28 -7.67 -2.64
CA VAL A 26 9.57 -6.41 -2.70
C VAL A 26 8.67 -6.25 -1.47
N GLY A 27 8.73 -5.06 -0.88
CA GLY A 27 7.87 -4.63 0.22
C GLY A 27 7.17 -3.32 -0.10
N ILE A 28 5.93 -3.17 0.35
CA ILE A 28 5.17 -1.91 0.33
C ILE A 28 5.02 -1.45 1.78
N PHE A 29 5.27 -0.17 2.02
CA PHE A 29 4.99 0.50 3.29
C PHE A 29 3.78 1.39 3.08
N ASP A 30 2.69 1.04 3.74
CA ASP A 30 1.47 1.83 3.85
C ASP A 30 1.57 2.66 5.14
N ILE A 31 1.79 3.98 4.99
CA ILE A 31 2.08 4.88 6.12
C ILE A 31 0.97 5.91 6.37
N ASP A 32 -0.25 5.60 5.93
CA ASP A 32 -1.46 6.41 6.12
C ASP A 32 -1.24 7.90 5.76
N ASP A 33 -1.92 8.84 6.42
CA ASP A 33 -1.67 10.28 6.29
C ASP A 33 -0.51 10.76 7.21
N ASN A 34 0.72 10.96 6.70
CA ASN A 34 1.85 11.63 7.40
C ASN A 34 2.78 10.79 8.31
N GLY A 35 2.98 9.49 8.04
CA GLY A 35 4.09 8.74 8.66
C GLY A 35 5.50 9.17 8.19
N PRO A 36 6.60 8.66 8.79
CA PRO A 36 7.98 8.91 8.37
C PRO A 36 8.21 8.43 6.93
N VAL A 37 8.17 9.36 5.98
CA VAL A 37 8.40 9.09 4.56
C VAL A 37 9.90 9.20 4.26
N PRO A 38 10.52 8.22 3.56
CA PRO A 38 11.89 8.39 3.10
C PRO A 38 12.06 9.66 2.27
N VAL A 39 13.15 10.40 2.49
CA VAL A 39 13.43 11.61 1.71
C VAL A 39 13.48 11.27 0.22
N GLY A 40 12.77 12.07 -0.58
CA GLY A 40 12.66 11.88 -2.03
C GLY A 40 11.47 11.01 -2.47
N GLU A 41 10.75 10.39 -1.54
CA GLU A 41 9.47 9.74 -1.81
C GLU A 41 8.33 10.74 -1.56
N TYR A 42 7.49 10.96 -2.57
CA TYR A 42 6.36 11.89 -2.50
C TYR A 42 5.10 11.28 -3.12
N ARG A 43 5.04 9.95 -3.22
CA ARG A 43 3.91 9.25 -3.86
C ARG A 43 2.73 9.16 -2.91
N GLN A 44 1.54 9.45 -3.42
CA GLN A 44 0.27 9.38 -2.71
C GLN A 44 -0.60 8.35 -3.42
N ASN A 45 -0.27 7.08 -3.21
CA ASN A 45 -1.01 5.95 -3.77
C ASN A 45 -1.38 4.98 -2.64
N CYS A 46 -2.44 4.20 -2.81
CA CYS A 46 -2.70 3.06 -1.92
C CYS A 46 -1.88 1.82 -2.33
N VAL A 47 -1.93 0.77 -1.50
CA VAL A 47 -1.21 -0.50 -1.78
C VAL A 47 -1.62 -1.09 -3.12
N ASP A 48 -2.92 -1.10 -3.41
CA ASP A 48 -3.50 -1.66 -4.63
C ASP A 48 -3.00 -0.95 -5.88
N GLU A 49 -2.99 0.39 -5.88
CA GLU A 49 -2.45 1.20 -6.97
C GLU A 49 -0.95 0.95 -7.18
N VAL A 50 -0.16 0.87 -6.11
CA VAL A 50 1.27 0.52 -6.21
C VAL A 50 1.43 -0.87 -6.86
N PHE A 51 0.59 -1.83 -6.48
CA PHE A 51 0.71 -3.19 -6.98
C PHE A 51 0.19 -3.37 -8.42
N TYR A 52 -1.03 -2.93 -8.73
CA TYR A 52 -1.69 -3.14 -10.01
C TYR A 52 -1.35 -2.09 -11.07
N GLU A 53 -0.80 -0.93 -10.69
CA GLU A 53 -0.40 0.11 -11.64
C GLU A 53 1.11 0.27 -11.75
N ASP A 54 1.79 0.55 -10.64
CA ASP A 54 3.22 0.92 -10.68
C ASP A 54 4.13 -0.24 -11.07
N PHE A 55 3.81 -1.46 -10.62
CA PHE A 55 4.63 -2.64 -10.89
C PHE A 55 4.40 -3.25 -12.28
N THR A 56 3.61 -2.58 -13.12
CA THR A 56 3.30 -3.07 -14.46
C THR A 56 4.24 -2.57 -15.54
N PHE A 57 4.44 -3.40 -16.56
CA PHE A 57 5.10 -3.03 -17.80
C PHE A 57 4.06 -2.53 -18.80
N ASP A 58 4.31 -1.37 -19.42
CA ASP A 58 3.51 -0.89 -20.54
C ASP A 58 3.82 -1.74 -21.79
N GLU A 59 2.91 -2.65 -22.13
CA GLU A 59 2.94 -3.41 -23.38
C GLU A 59 1.97 -2.77 -24.40
N ALA A 60 2.12 -3.12 -25.68
CA ALA A 60 1.36 -2.45 -26.76
C ALA A 60 -0.18 -2.54 -26.62
N GLN A 61 -0.70 -3.51 -25.86
CA GLN A 61 -2.14 -3.78 -25.76
C GLN A 61 -2.70 -3.82 -24.33
N PHE A 62 -1.84 -3.89 -23.32
CA PHE A 62 -2.23 -3.99 -21.91
C PHE A 62 -1.02 -3.66 -21.03
N LYS A 63 -1.28 -3.42 -19.75
CA LYS A 63 -0.24 -3.43 -18.73
C LYS A 63 0.01 -4.87 -18.29
N ARG A 64 1.22 -5.23 -17.85
CA ARG A 64 1.54 -6.60 -17.42
C ARG A 64 2.25 -6.64 -16.08
N LEU A 65 1.78 -7.51 -15.17
CA LEU A 65 2.55 -7.96 -14.01
C LEU A 65 3.31 -9.24 -14.35
N HIS A 66 4.62 -9.26 -14.11
CA HIS A 66 5.45 -10.44 -14.33
C HIS A 66 5.44 -11.34 -13.09
N LEU A 67 4.37 -12.13 -12.93
CA LEU A 67 4.20 -13.05 -11.80
C LEU A 67 4.58 -14.49 -12.16
N SER A 68 5.07 -15.25 -11.17
CA SER A 68 5.25 -16.70 -11.30
C SER A 68 3.90 -17.44 -11.18
N PRO A 69 3.80 -18.69 -11.66
CA PRO A 69 2.59 -19.50 -11.49
C PRO A 69 2.16 -19.64 -10.02
N ASP A 70 3.12 -19.78 -9.11
CA ASP A 70 2.83 -19.90 -7.67
C ASP A 70 2.34 -18.59 -7.05
N GLN A 71 2.83 -17.44 -7.54
CA GLN A 71 2.32 -16.12 -7.14
C GLN A 71 0.89 -15.90 -7.63
N ILE A 72 0.61 -16.25 -8.88
CA ILE A 72 -0.74 -16.17 -9.44
C ILE A 72 -1.68 -17.08 -8.65
N SER A 73 -1.29 -18.33 -8.40
CA SER A 73 -2.10 -19.26 -7.62
C SER A 73 -2.36 -18.77 -6.19
N GLN A 74 -1.45 -18.01 -5.58
CA GLN A 74 -1.65 -17.39 -4.27
C GLN A 74 -2.72 -16.28 -4.30
N MET A 75 -2.84 -15.57 -5.43
CA MET A 75 -3.80 -14.48 -5.61
C MET A 75 -5.21 -14.95 -5.93
N LEU A 76 -5.35 -16.06 -6.65
CA LEU A 76 -6.65 -16.54 -7.15
C LEU A 76 -7.51 -17.13 -6.03
N GLU A 77 -8.55 -16.40 -5.64
CA GLU A 77 -9.67 -16.95 -4.88
C GLU A 77 -10.89 -17.13 -5.79
N PRO A 78 -11.42 -18.36 -5.95
CA PRO A 78 -12.66 -18.57 -6.68
C PRO A 78 -13.79 -17.73 -6.09
N MET A 79 -14.50 -17.02 -6.95
CA MET A 79 -15.64 -16.19 -6.59
C MET A 79 -16.90 -16.80 -7.23
N ASP A 80 -18.02 -16.88 -6.50
CA ASP A 80 -19.30 -17.17 -7.16
C ASP A 80 -19.65 -15.97 -8.06
N ILE A 81 -20.20 -16.21 -9.24
CA ILE A 81 -20.52 -15.13 -10.19
C ILE A 81 -21.49 -14.09 -9.61
N LYS A 82 -22.23 -14.46 -8.56
CA LYS A 82 -23.16 -13.60 -7.80
C LYS A 82 -22.48 -12.73 -6.74
N ASP A 83 -21.23 -13.02 -6.41
CA ASP A 83 -20.42 -12.33 -5.40
C ASP A 83 -19.47 -11.30 -6.01
N VAL A 84 -19.52 -11.11 -7.35
CA VAL A 84 -18.99 -9.90 -7.95
C VAL A 84 -19.69 -8.76 -7.24
N TRP A 85 -18.93 -7.78 -6.73
CA TRP A 85 -19.50 -6.57 -6.16
C TRP A 85 -20.28 -5.83 -7.24
N GLU A 86 -21.52 -6.26 -7.47
CA GLU A 86 -22.54 -5.52 -8.18
C GLU A 86 -22.92 -4.38 -7.25
N GLU A 87 -22.07 -3.37 -7.15
CA GLU A 87 -22.52 -2.08 -6.65
C GLU A 87 -23.56 -1.57 -7.64
N SER A 88 -24.81 -1.86 -7.32
CA SER A 88 -25.97 -1.24 -7.94
C SER A 88 -26.01 0.21 -7.49
N VAL A 89 -25.14 1.05 -8.08
CA VAL A 89 -25.27 2.49 -7.95
C VAL A 89 -26.55 2.88 -8.67
N ILE A 90 -27.55 3.31 -7.91
CA ILE A 90 -28.77 3.89 -8.46
C ILE A 90 -28.47 5.35 -8.76
N ASP A 91 -28.01 5.64 -9.99
CA ASP A 91 -28.09 6.99 -10.52
C ASP A 91 -29.34 7.14 -11.39
N ASN A 92 -30.17 8.13 -11.10
CA ASN A 92 -31.42 8.41 -11.82
C ASN A 92 -32.41 7.23 -11.99
N GLY A 93 -32.34 6.20 -11.13
CA GLY A 93 -33.22 5.03 -11.18
C GLY A 93 -32.76 3.90 -12.10
N GLN A 94 -31.54 3.94 -12.63
CA GLN A 94 -30.93 2.82 -13.34
C GLN A 94 -29.99 2.03 -12.41
N ILE A 95 -30.04 0.70 -12.53
CA ILE A 95 -29.08 -0.20 -11.87
C ILE A 95 -27.86 -0.26 -12.79
N ASN A 96 -26.73 0.31 -12.36
CA ASN A 96 -25.45 0.06 -13.01
C ASN A 96 -24.85 -1.24 -12.48
N VAL A 97 -24.36 -2.07 -13.39
CA VAL A 97 -23.64 -3.31 -13.08
C VAL A 97 -22.17 -3.02 -13.35
N SER A 98 -21.34 -3.10 -12.32
CA SER A 98 -19.89 -2.94 -12.39
C SER A 98 -19.20 -4.26 -12.04
N TRP A 99 -18.05 -4.52 -12.66
CA TRP A 99 -17.10 -5.51 -12.13
C TRP A 99 -15.91 -4.71 -11.58
N MET A 100 -15.87 -4.50 -10.27
CA MET A 100 -14.74 -3.84 -9.61
C MET A 100 -13.80 -4.89 -9.03
N ASP A 101 -12.49 -4.65 -9.16
CA ASP A 101 -11.44 -5.47 -8.55
C ASP A 101 -11.61 -6.97 -8.78
N VAL A 102 -11.82 -7.35 -10.05
CA VAL A 102 -11.94 -8.75 -10.45
C VAL A 102 -10.74 -9.22 -11.24
N ILE A 103 -10.37 -10.48 -11.02
CA ILE A 103 -9.52 -11.22 -11.96
C ILE A 103 -10.44 -12.08 -12.83
N VAL A 104 -10.34 -11.93 -14.14
CA VAL A 104 -11.10 -12.71 -15.11
C VAL A 104 -10.20 -13.66 -15.87
N GLN A 105 -10.68 -14.88 -16.08
CA GLN A 105 -10.13 -15.79 -17.06
C GLN A 105 -10.94 -15.67 -18.34
N ILE A 106 -10.30 -15.35 -19.47
CA ILE A 106 -10.97 -15.16 -20.75
C ILE A 106 -10.64 -16.27 -21.76
N ASP A 107 -11.48 -16.37 -22.79
CA ASP A 107 -11.11 -17.04 -24.02
C ASP A 107 -10.16 -16.17 -24.85
N MET A 108 -8.88 -16.53 -24.91
CA MET A 108 -7.88 -15.74 -25.63
C MET A 108 -8.17 -15.63 -27.13
N ASP A 109 -8.89 -16.58 -27.73
CA ASP A 109 -9.36 -16.48 -29.12
C ASP A 109 -10.38 -15.33 -29.32
N LYS A 110 -10.96 -14.81 -28.23
CA LYS A 110 -11.91 -13.70 -28.19
C LYS A 110 -11.30 -12.42 -27.57
N PHE A 111 -9.97 -12.33 -27.47
CA PHE A 111 -9.28 -11.20 -26.86
C PHE A 111 -9.66 -9.84 -27.47
N ASP A 112 -9.87 -9.76 -28.79
CA ASP A 112 -10.29 -8.51 -29.44
C ASP A 112 -11.66 -8.00 -28.93
N ILE A 113 -12.57 -8.92 -28.58
CA ILE A 113 -13.87 -8.56 -27.97
C ILE A 113 -13.64 -8.06 -26.54
N PHE A 114 -12.77 -8.73 -25.79
CA PHE A 114 -12.42 -8.33 -24.43
C PHE A 114 -11.81 -6.93 -24.38
N LYS A 115 -10.84 -6.66 -25.25
CA LYS A 115 -10.24 -5.34 -25.42
C LYS A 115 -11.28 -4.29 -25.80
N LYS A 116 -12.13 -4.59 -26.78
CA LYS A 116 -13.21 -3.68 -27.19
C LYS A 116 -14.18 -3.39 -26.04
N ALA A 117 -14.49 -4.37 -25.20
CA ALA A 117 -15.34 -4.16 -24.03
C ALA A 117 -14.71 -3.18 -23.05
N HIS A 118 -13.40 -3.31 -22.80
CA HIS A 118 -12.66 -2.38 -21.95
C HIS A 118 -12.61 -0.96 -22.54
N GLU A 119 -12.44 -0.82 -23.87
CA GLU A 119 -12.47 0.47 -24.57
C GLU A 119 -13.85 1.19 -24.53
N LEU A 120 -14.91 0.49 -24.13
CA LEU A 120 -16.23 1.10 -23.91
C LEU A 120 -16.35 1.79 -22.55
N ASP A 121 -15.34 1.65 -21.69
CA ASP A 121 -15.28 2.36 -20.41
C ASP A 121 -15.17 3.87 -20.65
N ALA A 122 -15.96 4.64 -19.91
CA ALA A 122 -15.91 6.10 -19.93
C ALA A 122 -14.69 6.63 -19.17
N SER A 123 -14.07 5.82 -18.30
CA SER A 123 -12.93 6.18 -17.47
C SER A 123 -11.60 5.77 -18.14
N PRO A 124 -10.67 6.71 -18.37
CA PRO A 124 -9.33 6.39 -18.84
C PRO A 124 -8.41 5.82 -17.73
N TYR A 125 -8.94 5.63 -16.51
CA TYR A 125 -8.13 5.36 -15.31
C TYR A 125 -8.07 3.89 -14.91
N HIS A 126 -8.88 3.01 -15.49
CA HIS A 126 -8.89 1.60 -15.11
C HIS A 126 -7.92 0.82 -16.01
N PRO A 127 -6.81 0.26 -15.48
CA PRO A 127 -5.86 -0.47 -16.32
C PRO A 127 -6.34 -1.90 -16.58
N LEU A 128 -6.25 -2.34 -17.84
CA LEU A 128 -6.23 -3.76 -18.12
C LEU A 128 -4.85 -4.35 -17.82
N VAL A 129 -4.78 -5.19 -16.78
CA VAL A 129 -3.51 -5.75 -16.30
C VAL A 129 -3.46 -7.25 -16.55
N CYS A 130 -2.61 -7.69 -17.48
CA CYS A 130 -2.36 -9.09 -17.74
C CYS A 130 -1.54 -9.72 -16.59
N LEU A 131 -2.09 -10.77 -15.98
CA LEU A 131 -1.42 -11.59 -14.96
C LEU A 131 -0.78 -12.83 -15.59
N SER A 132 -1.47 -13.48 -16.53
CA SER A 132 -0.92 -14.57 -17.34
C SER A 132 -1.65 -14.69 -18.66
N GLU A 133 -0.92 -14.51 -19.76
CA GLU A 133 -1.49 -14.66 -21.11
C GLU A 133 -1.76 -16.13 -21.44
N GLU A 134 -0.89 -17.04 -20.99
CA GLU A 134 -1.05 -18.49 -21.18
C GLU A 134 -2.37 -19.00 -20.57
N LEU A 135 -2.72 -18.49 -19.40
CA LEU A 135 -3.96 -18.86 -18.72
C LEU A 135 -5.15 -17.95 -19.09
N GLY A 136 -4.92 -16.88 -19.85
CA GLY A 136 -5.92 -15.86 -20.16
C GLY A 136 -6.40 -15.09 -18.93
N LEU A 137 -5.53 -14.85 -17.95
CA LEU A 137 -5.86 -14.18 -16.69
C LEU A 137 -5.52 -12.69 -16.72
N PHE A 138 -6.52 -11.86 -16.44
CA PHE A 138 -6.39 -10.41 -16.39
C PHE A 138 -7.05 -9.87 -15.12
N TYR A 139 -6.37 -8.96 -14.41
CA TYR A 139 -7.06 -8.02 -13.52
C TYR A 139 -7.76 -6.99 -14.40
N ALA A 140 -9.05 -6.80 -14.16
CA ALA A 140 -9.88 -5.91 -14.93
C ALA A 140 -10.87 -5.20 -14.02
N ASP A 141 -10.93 -3.89 -14.17
CA ASP A 141 -11.90 -3.02 -13.54
C ASP A 141 -12.82 -2.45 -14.63
N PHE A 142 -14.11 -2.76 -14.51
CA PHE A 142 -15.20 -2.30 -15.38
C PHE A 142 -16.17 -1.43 -14.57
N PHE A 143 -15.63 -0.49 -13.80
CA PHE A 143 -16.42 0.52 -13.11
C PHE A 143 -17.26 1.34 -14.10
N ASP A 144 -18.57 1.43 -13.86
CA ASP A 144 -19.54 2.13 -14.71
C ASP A 144 -19.55 1.72 -16.20
N ASN A 145 -19.01 0.54 -16.54
CA ASN A 145 -18.91 0.04 -17.93
C ASN A 145 -19.88 -1.12 -18.22
N LYS A 146 -21.18 -0.87 -18.04
CA LYS A 146 -22.22 -1.88 -18.32
C LYS A 146 -22.17 -2.40 -19.77
N ALA A 147 -21.92 -1.52 -20.74
CA ALA A 147 -21.87 -1.89 -22.15
C ALA A 147 -20.73 -2.86 -22.45
N GLY A 148 -19.56 -2.67 -21.82
CA GLY A 148 -18.45 -3.59 -21.86
C GLY A 148 -18.81 -4.94 -21.25
N VAL A 149 -19.34 -4.95 -20.03
CA VAL A 149 -19.78 -6.18 -19.35
C VAL A 149 -20.80 -6.97 -20.20
N ASP A 150 -21.84 -6.30 -20.71
CA ASP A 150 -22.85 -6.92 -21.57
C ASP A 150 -22.22 -7.53 -22.84
N LEU A 151 -21.22 -6.86 -23.43
CA LEU A 151 -20.50 -7.35 -24.61
C LEU A 151 -19.73 -8.64 -24.29
N LEU A 152 -19.10 -8.73 -23.11
CA LEU A 152 -18.38 -9.93 -22.67
C LEU A 152 -19.33 -11.12 -22.46
N GLU A 153 -20.46 -10.88 -21.81
CA GLU A 153 -21.45 -11.91 -21.49
C GLU A 153 -22.16 -12.45 -22.74
N GLN A 154 -22.58 -11.55 -23.65
CA GLN A 154 -23.26 -11.93 -24.89
C GLN A 154 -22.38 -12.75 -25.83
N ASN A 155 -21.06 -12.61 -25.73
CA ASN A 155 -20.09 -13.30 -26.57
C ASN A 155 -19.40 -14.46 -25.85
N ASP A 156 -19.79 -14.79 -24.62
CA ASP A 156 -19.21 -15.89 -23.83
C ASP A 156 -17.68 -15.79 -23.75
N VAL A 157 -17.18 -14.58 -23.42
CA VAL A 157 -15.74 -14.28 -23.40
C VAL A 157 -15.09 -14.75 -22.11
N VAL A 158 -15.79 -14.61 -20.98
CA VAL A 158 -15.26 -14.91 -19.64
C VAL A 158 -15.56 -16.36 -19.27
N LYS A 159 -14.50 -17.14 -19.03
CA LYS A 159 -14.56 -18.54 -18.61
C LYS A 159 -14.67 -18.71 -17.10
N ALA A 160 -14.06 -17.81 -16.33
CA ALA A 160 -14.11 -17.81 -14.87
C ALA A 160 -13.84 -16.40 -14.31
N LYS A 161 -14.28 -16.15 -13.08
CA LYS A 161 -14.03 -14.93 -12.31
C LYS A 161 -13.42 -15.30 -10.95
N PHE A 162 -12.56 -14.44 -10.44
CA PHE A 162 -11.89 -14.57 -9.17
C PHE A 162 -11.89 -13.22 -8.47
N LYS A 163 -11.92 -13.23 -7.14
CA LYS A 163 -11.72 -12.01 -6.35
C LYS A 163 -10.28 -11.54 -6.56
N ALA A 164 -10.06 -10.29 -6.98
CA ALA A 164 -8.73 -9.73 -6.93
C ALA A 164 -8.35 -9.47 -5.46
N PRO A 165 -7.11 -9.74 -5.05
CA PRO A 165 -6.59 -9.28 -3.77
C PRO A 165 -6.81 -7.78 -3.62
N HIS A 166 -7.47 -7.38 -2.54
CA HIS A 166 -7.64 -5.99 -2.15
C HIS A 166 -6.98 -5.73 -0.81
N PHE A 167 -6.21 -4.66 -0.67
CA PHE A 167 -5.58 -4.37 0.62
C PHE A 167 -6.58 -3.70 1.55
N GLU A 168 -6.85 -4.37 2.67
CA GLU A 168 -7.79 -3.89 3.66
C GLU A 168 -7.12 -3.68 5.02
N TYR A 169 -7.64 -2.74 5.79
CA TYR A 169 -7.26 -2.52 7.17
C TYR A 169 -8.39 -1.91 7.97
N THR A 170 -8.42 -2.20 9.27
CA THR A 170 -9.29 -1.53 10.23
C THR A 170 -8.55 -1.31 11.55
N ASP A 171 -8.79 -0.15 12.18
CA ASP A 171 -8.38 0.14 13.55
C ASP A 171 -9.34 -0.49 14.58
N GLU A 172 -10.44 -1.10 14.12
CA GLU A 172 -11.41 -1.75 15.00
C GLU A 172 -10.83 -3.03 15.63
N ASP A 173 -11.02 -3.18 16.94
CA ASP A 173 -10.68 -4.39 17.69
C ASP A 173 -11.79 -5.45 17.53
N ASP A 174 -12.10 -5.79 16.28
CA ASP A 174 -12.96 -6.93 15.92
C ASP A 174 -12.08 -8.08 15.41
N LYS A 175 -11.99 -9.16 16.20
CA LYS A 175 -11.12 -10.29 15.89
C LYS A 175 -11.52 -11.04 14.62
N GLU A 176 -12.82 -11.16 14.35
CA GLU A 176 -13.31 -11.88 13.18
C GLU A 176 -12.97 -11.09 11.91
N GLU A 177 -13.17 -9.78 11.97
CA GLU A 177 -12.84 -8.88 10.87
C GLU A 177 -11.33 -8.80 10.62
N GLN A 178 -10.51 -8.68 11.67
CA GLN A 178 -9.05 -8.70 11.57
C GLN A 178 -8.55 -10.04 11.00
N GLU A 179 -9.19 -11.17 11.33
CA GLU A 179 -8.84 -12.46 10.73
C GLU A 179 -9.21 -12.52 9.24
N ARG A 180 -10.37 -11.96 8.84
CA ARG A 180 -10.80 -11.87 7.44
C ARG A 180 -9.83 -11.00 6.64
N ILE A 181 -9.55 -9.79 7.10
CA ILE A 181 -8.57 -8.87 6.49
C ILE A 181 -7.19 -9.53 6.38
N GLY A 182 -6.74 -10.18 7.45
CA GLY A 182 -5.47 -10.90 7.46
C GLY A 182 -5.40 -12.07 6.46
N LYS A 183 -6.54 -12.70 6.11
CA LYS A 183 -6.61 -13.71 5.04
C LYS A 183 -6.58 -13.07 3.66
N GLU A 184 -7.30 -11.97 3.47
CA GLU A 184 -7.33 -11.21 2.21
C GLU A 184 -5.93 -10.69 1.86
N ASN A 185 -5.30 -9.97 2.78
CA ASN A 185 -3.99 -9.36 2.57
C ASN A 185 -2.89 -10.41 2.27
N LYS A 186 -3.02 -11.65 2.76
CA LYS A 186 -2.07 -12.74 2.46
C LYS A 186 -2.06 -13.17 0.99
N LYS A 187 -3.05 -12.77 0.20
CA LYS A 187 -3.08 -13.08 -1.23
C LYS A 187 -2.10 -12.24 -2.03
N PHE A 188 -1.70 -11.06 -1.54
CA PHE A 188 -0.66 -10.27 -2.18
C PHE A 188 0.68 -11.02 -2.16
N PRO A 189 1.40 -11.09 -3.29
CA PRO A 189 2.72 -11.69 -3.35
C PRO A 189 3.81 -10.72 -2.85
N VAL A 190 3.49 -9.66 -2.11
CA VAL A 190 4.46 -8.69 -1.56
C VAL A 190 4.41 -8.66 -0.04
N TYR A 191 5.52 -8.26 0.58
CA TYR A 191 5.48 -7.87 1.99
C TYR A 191 4.79 -6.52 2.12
N ILE A 192 3.90 -6.37 3.08
CA ILE A 192 3.26 -5.11 3.39
C ILE A 192 3.56 -4.79 4.84
N TYR A 193 4.05 -3.58 5.08
CA TYR A 193 4.21 -2.98 6.40
C TYR A 193 3.22 -1.85 6.51
N ARG A 194 2.53 -1.78 7.64
CA ARG A 194 1.64 -0.68 7.96
C ARG A 194 2.16 0.09 9.15
N GLN A 195 2.08 1.41 9.09
CA GLN A 195 2.29 2.28 10.23
C GLN A 195 1.03 3.09 10.46
N ASN A 196 0.49 3.03 11.68
CA ASN A 196 -0.72 3.77 12.02
C ASN A 196 -0.44 5.28 12.03
N TYR A 197 -1.44 6.07 11.65
CA TYR A 197 -1.41 7.54 11.71
C TYR A 197 -1.00 8.05 13.11
N TRP A 198 -1.53 7.46 14.18
CA TRP A 198 -1.18 7.85 15.54
C TRP A 198 -1.06 6.62 16.46
N PRO A 199 0.00 6.52 17.28
CA PRO A 199 1.08 7.49 17.44
C PRO A 199 2.22 7.34 16.42
N PHE A 200 2.67 8.45 15.82
CA PHE A 200 3.71 8.49 14.76
C PHE A 200 5.11 7.97 15.16
N HIS A 201 5.35 7.67 16.44
CA HIS A 201 6.63 7.12 16.90
C HIS A 201 6.73 5.61 16.77
N ASP A 202 5.63 4.89 16.57
CA ASP A 202 5.65 3.43 16.51
C ASP A 202 6.29 2.92 15.22
N PRO A 203 7.01 1.78 15.25
CA PRO A 203 7.57 1.19 14.04
C PRO A 203 6.44 0.67 13.13
N ALA A 204 6.67 0.65 11.83
CA ALA A 204 5.78 -0.03 10.90
C ALA A 204 5.78 -1.55 11.20
N ILE A 205 4.58 -2.15 11.18
CA ILE A 205 4.34 -3.56 11.51
C ILE A 205 4.01 -4.31 10.23
N ARG A 206 4.67 -5.44 10.03
CA ARG A 206 4.44 -6.33 8.89
C ARG A 206 3.07 -6.99 8.99
N VAL A 207 2.21 -6.75 8.02
CA VAL A 207 0.85 -7.31 7.95
C VAL A 207 0.71 -8.49 6.99
N THR A 208 1.65 -8.66 6.05
CA THR A 208 1.69 -9.83 5.15
C THR A 208 3.00 -10.62 5.24
N CYS A 209 2.92 -11.91 4.94
CA CYS A 209 4.08 -12.77 4.76
C CYS A 209 3.82 -13.68 3.55
N PRO A 210 4.11 -13.21 2.32
CA PRO A 210 3.88 -14.00 1.11
C PRO A 210 4.71 -15.28 1.14
N THR A 211 4.12 -16.38 0.66
CA THR A 211 4.85 -17.66 0.49
C THR A 211 5.81 -17.57 -0.68
N ASN A 212 5.38 -16.89 -1.76
CA ASN A 212 6.15 -16.68 -2.97
C ASN A 212 6.35 -15.18 -3.20
N PRO A 213 7.27 -14.52 -2.47
CA PRO A 213 7.44 -13.07 -2.55
C PRO A 213 7.85 -12.62 -3.96
N LEU A 214 7.28 -11.51 -4.40
CA LEU A 214 7.65 -10.76 -5.59
C LEU A 214 9.10 -10.31 -5.44
N LYS A 215 9.87 -10.48 -6.51
CA LYS A 215 11.29 -10.16 -6.56
C LYS A 215 11.55 -8.89 -7.35
N ILE A 216 12.62 -8.19 -6.99
CA ILE A 216 13.03 -6.96 -7.65
C ILE A 216 13.21 -7.11 -9.17
N ASP A 217 13.66 -8.28 -9.65
CA ASP A 217 13.84 -8.54 -11.08
C ASP A 217 12.51 -8.61 -11.86
N GLN A 218 11.41 -8.88 -11.17
CA GLN A 218 10.04 -8.87 -11.70
C GLN A 218 9.44 -7.46 -11.83
N LEU A 219 10.10 -6.41 -11.31
CA LEU A 219 9.62 -5.02 -11.41
C LEU A 219 10.02 -4.37 -12.75
N PRO A 220 9.39 -3.25 -13.16
CA PRO A 220 9.82 -2.44 -14.29
C PRO A 220 11.16 -1.72 -14.06
N ASP A 221 11.96 -1.47 -15.10
CA ASP A 221 13.29 -0.86 -14.96
C ASP A 221 13.29 0.60 -14.47
N ASN A 222 12.22 1.35 -14.72
CA ASN A 222 12.01 2.69 -14.14
C ASN A 222 11.80 2.60 -12.61
N ILE A 223 11.06 1.58 -12.16
CA ILE A 223 10.80 1.30 -10.74
C ILE A 223 12.09 0.80 -10.06
N LYS A 224 12.80 -0.18 -10.66
CA LYS A 224 14.08 -0.69 -10.13
C LYS A 224 15.15 0.38 -9.92
N ARG A 225 15.13 1.46 -10.73
CA ARG A 225 16.09 2.56 -10.59
C ARG A 225 15.80 3.49 -9.41
N GLN A 226 14.57 3.50 -8.92
CA GLN A 226 14.12 4.36 -7.83
C GLN A 226 14.00 3.60 -6.52
N VAL A 227 13.86 2.27 -6.57
CA VAL A 227 13.63 1.46 -5.37
C VAL A 227 14.77 1.55 -4.37
N LYS A 228 14.42 1.79 -3.11
CA LYS A 228 15.37 1.83 -2.00
C LYS A 228 15.63 0.41 -1.50
N ALA A 229 16.90 0.06 -1.32
CA ALA A 229 17.30 -1.20 -0.72
C ALA A 229 17.51 -1.04 0.79
N LEU A 230 16.82 -1.86 1.57
CA LEU A 230 16.91 -1.88 3.03
C LEU A 230 17.85 -3.00 3.48
N SER A 231 18.72 -2.70 4.44
CA SER A 231 19.64 -3.68 5.05
C SER A 231 18.93 -4.54 6.11
N VAL A 232 17.81 -5.15 5.72
CA VAL A 232 16.99 -6.05 6.54
C VAL A 232 16.50 -7.21 5.68
N ARG A 233 15.95 -8.25 6.32
CA ARG A 233 15.18 -9.29 5.62
C ARG A 233 13.75 -9.21 6.09
N PHE A 234 12.82 -8.98 5.17
CA PHE A 234 11.40 -8.82 5.53
C PHE A 234 10.83 -10.08 6.14
N SER A 235 11.32 -11.27 5.78
CA SER A 235 10.91 -12.53 6.41
C SER A 235 11.27 -12.64 7.91
N LYS A 236 12.25 -11.87 8.38
CA LYS A 236 12.80 -11.98 9.75
C LYS A 236 12.49 -10.78 10.65
N LYS A 237 12.10 -9.65 10.07
CA LYS A 237 11.81 -8.42 10.81
C LYS A 237 10.31 -8.12 10.72
N GLU A 238 9.61 -8.31 11.83
CA GLU A 238 8.17 -8.00 11.92
C GLU A 238 7.93 -6.50 12.07
N LYS A 239 8.83 -5.79 12.75
CA LYS A 239 8.74 -4.36 13.00
C LYS A 239 9.94 -3.65 12.37
N ILE A 240 9.68 -2.51 11.73
CA ILE A 240 10.70 -1.67 11.10
C ILE A 240 10.45 -0.21 11.44
N GLN A 241 11.41 0.41 12.11
CA GLN A 241 11.50 1.86 12.25
C GLN A 241 12.33 2.41 11.09
N LEU A 242 11.67 3.10 10.16
CA LEU A 242 12.28 3.54 8.89
C LEU A 242 13.46 4.48 9.09
N ALA A 243 13.41 5.34 10.11
CA ALA A 243 14.50 6.24 10.47
C ALA A 243 15.82 5.52 10.78
N GLU A 244 15.77 4.24 11.19
CA GLU A 244 16.96 3.41 11.45
C GLU A 244 17.65 2.94 10.17
N LEU A 245 16.95 2.97 9.03
CA LEU A 245 17.40 2.40 7.77
C LEU A 245 17.60 3.45 6.68
N LEU A 246 16.83 4.55 6.72
CA LEU A 246 16.83 5.58 5.70
C LEU A 246 16.67 6.96 6.33
N PRO A 247 17.23 8.02 5.69
CA PRO A 247 16.79 9.39 5.94
C PRO A 247 15.28 9.50 5.69
N VAL A 248 14.54 9.90 6.72
CA VAL A 248 13.10 10.15 6.66
C VAL A 248 12.81 11.61 7.00
N GLY A 249 11.74 12.14 6.42
CA GLY A 249 11.18 13.44 6.75
C GLY A 249 9.76 13.33 7.33
N SER A 250 9.19 14.49 7.70
CA SER A 250 7.79 14.61 8.15
C SER A 250 7.45 13.79 9.40
N ILE A 251 8.34 13.79 10.40
CA ILE A 251 8.10 13.13 11.67
C ILE A 251 7.27 14.04 12.58
N TRP A 252 6.15 13.53 13.07
CA TRP A 252 5.27 14.23 14.01
C TRP A 252 5.25 13.53 15.37
N SER A 253 6.31 13.67 16.16
CA SER A 253 6.44 12.99 17.47
C SER A 253 6.75 13.98 18.61
N ILE A 254 7.01 13.46 19.81
CA ILE A 254 7.64 14.21 20.91
C ILE A 254 9.00 14.68 20.41
N ARG A 255 9.28 15.98 20.60
CA ARG A 255 10.54 16.57 20.17
C ARG A 255 11.34 17.10 21.35
N TYR A 256 12.66 17.05 21.19
CA TYR A 256 13.61 17.53 22.16
C TYR A 256 14.53 18.54 21.47
N VAL A 257 14.76 19.67 22.14
CA VAL A 257 15.67 20.70 21.64
C VAL A 257 16.98 20.60 22.40
N TYR A 258 18.05 20.24 21.71
CA TYR A 258 19.41 20.12 22.24
C TYR A 258 20.42 20.66 21.22
N ASP A 259 21.38 21.47 21.65
CA ASP A 259 22.42 22.06 20.78
C ASP A 259 21.84 22.81 19.56
N ASN A 260 20.76 23.58 19.79
CA ASN A 260 19.99 24.28 18.75
C ASN A 260 19.45 23.37 17.62
N LYS A 261 19.29 22.07 17.90
CA LYS A 261 18.76 21.08 16.96
C LYS A 261 17.51 20.41 17.53
N ILE A 262 16.65 19.95 16.63
CA ILE A 262 15.44 19.19 16.95
C ILE A 262 15.77 17.69 16.87
N TRP A 263 15.32 16.96 17.89
CA TRP A 263 15.44 15.51 18.01
C TRP A 263 14.06 14.92 18.26
N TRP A 264 13.65 13.96 17.42
CA TRP A 264 12.36 13.31 17.51
C TRP A 264 12.48 11.98 18.26
N GLU A 265 11.68 11.79 19.29
CA GLU A 265 11.59 10.50 19.98
C GLU A 265 10.81 9.50 19.13
N LEU A 266 11.40 8.33 18.90
CA LEU A 266 10.80 7.25 18.12
C LEU A 266 10.96 5.92 18.87
N ALA A 267 10.01 5.01 18.70
CA ALA A 267 10.21 3.62 19.10
C ALA A 267 11.14 2.92 18.09
N SER A 268 12.07 2.12 18.59
CA SER A 268 12.99 1.34 17.76
C SER A 268 12.35 0.05 17.24
N SER A 269 12.91 -0.50 16.16
CA SER A 269 12.44 -1.79 15.61
C SER A 269 12.47 -2.94 16.63
N ASP A 270 13.38 -2.86 17.62
CA ASP A 270 13.64 -3.92 18.60
C ASP A 270 12.98 -3.64 19.98
N GLY A 271 12.08 -2.65 20.08
CA GLY A 271 11.26 -2.41 21.27
C GLY A 271 11.87 -1.48 22.33
N GLY A 272 12.77 -0.59 21.93
CA GLY A 272 13.33 0.48 22.76
C GLY A 272 12.93 1.88 22.24
N THR A 273 13.64 2.89 22.70
CA THR A 273 13.44 4.30 22.30
C THR A 273 14.74 4.85 21.70
N ILE A 274 14.62 5.51 20.57
CA ILE A 274 15.69 6.24 19.89
C ILE A 274 15.29 7.70 19.70
N TYR A 275 16.29 8.55 19.48
CA TYR A 275 16.10 9.96 19.17
C TYR A 275 16.74 10.28 17.83
N TYR A 276 15.92 10.72 16.87
CA TYR A 276 16.32 10.95 15.50
C TYR A 276 16.40 12.45 15.19
N ASN A 277 17.50 12.87 14.60
CA ASN A 277 17.69 14.23 14.13
C ASN A 277 17.50 14.31 12.62
N GLU A 278 16.38 14.87 12.17
CA GLU A 278 16.03 14.97 10.74
C GLU A 278 17.02 15.81 9.93
N SER A 279 17.64 16.84 10.52
CA SER A 279 18.60 17.70 9.81
C SER A 279 19.95 17.03 9.53
N THR A 280 20.31 16.02 10.31
CA THR A 280 21.61 15.33 10.23
C THR A 280 21.49 13.84 9.94
N ASN A 281 20.28 13.28 9.99
CA ASN A 281 19.99 11.84 9.92
C ASN A 281 20.76 11.03 10.97
N VAL A 282 20.98 11.61 12.14
CA VAL A 282 21.68 10.96 13.26
C VAL A 282 20.68 10.39 14.24
N ILE A 283 20.97 9.18 14.72
CA ILE A 283 20.25 8.54 15.82
C ILE A 283 21.13 8.54 17.06
N ILE A 284 20.55 8.90 18.20
CA ILE A 284 21.12 8.61 19.51
C ILE A 284 20.19 7.70 20.32
N GLN A 285 20.78 6.95 21.24
CA GLN A 285 20.05 6.04 22.11
C GLN A 285 19.43 6.80 23.28
N LYS A 286 18.37 6.26 23.87
CA LYS A 286 17.69 6.89 25.01
C LYS A 286 18.60 7.27 26.17
N GLN A 287 19.56 6.43 26.51
CA GLN A 287 20.54 6.71 27.57
C GLN A 287 21.33 8.00 27.34
N GLU A 288 21.59 8.35 26.08
CA GLU A 288 22.31 9.56 25.74
C GLU A 288 21.43 10.81 25.85
N MET A 289 20.19 10.74 25.38
CA MET A 289 19.23 11.84 25.52
C MET A 289 18.85 12.09 26.98
N ASP A 290 18.61 11.03 27.76
CA ASP A 290 18.30 11.13 29.20
C ASP A 290 19.43 11.87 29.94
N ARG A 291 20.69 11.62 29.58
CA ARG A 291 21.84 12.37 30.11
C ARG A 291 21.77 13.86 29.76
N TYR A 292 21.40 14.22 28.54
CA TYR A 292 21.25 15.63 28.16
C TYR A 292 20.10 16.32 28.89
N ILE A 293 19.02 15.60 29.18
CA ILE A 293 17.88 16.10 29.97
C ILE A 293 18.31 16.30 31.43
N ASP A 294 18.96 15.31 32.04
CA ASP A 294 19.42 15.36 33.43
C ASP A 294 20.45 16.48 33.66
N GLU A 295 21.29 16.77 32.66
CA GLU A 295 22.25 17.88 32.66
C GLU A 295 21.60 19.25 32.38
N GLY A 296 20.29 19.30 32.11
CA GLY A 296 19.55 20.51 31.76
C GLY A 296 19.93 21.11 30.41
N LEU A 297 20.49 20.29 29.52
CA LEU A 297 20.95 20.69 28.18
C LEU A 297 19.87 20.50 27.11
N ALA A 298 18.94 19.57 27.34
CA ALA A 298 17.83 19.28 26.45
C ALA A 298 16.49 19.72 27.05
N GLU A 299 15.59 20.24 26.22
CA GLU A 299 14.23 20.60 26.61
C GLU A 299 13.20 19.74 25.88
N GLU A 300 12.25 19.16 26.60
CA GLU A 300 11.14 18.36 26.06
C GLU A 300 9.98 19.26 25.60
N TRP A 301 9.46 18.96 24.41
CA TRP A 301 8.31 19.62 23.83
C TRP A 301 7.36 18.57 23.27
N GLU A 302 6.11 18.62 23.70
CA GLU A 302 5.06 17.74 23.22
C GLU A 302 4.16 18.49 22.24
N TYR A 303 3.75 17.79 21.19
CA TYR A 303 2.75 18.26 20.25
C TYR A 303 1.38 17.71 20.67
N ASP A 304 0.53 18.56 21.27
CA ASP A 304 -0.85 18.22 21.58
C ASP A 304 -1.77 18.93 20.59
N LYS A 305 -2.37 18.18 19.66
CA LYS A 305 -3.45 18.57 18.74
C LYS A 305 -3.45 20.08 18.41
N HIS A 306 -2.40 20.52 17.71
CA HIS A 306 -2.17 21.89 17.23
C HIS A 306 -1.58 22.91 18.21
N LYS A 307 -1.06 22.49 19.37
CA LYS A 307 -0.30 23.35 20.29
C LYS A 307 0.98 22.67 20.72
N GLU A 308 2.07 23.42 20.62
CA GLU A 308 3.35 23.04 21.23
C GLU A 308 3.29 23.39 22.71
N ILE A 309 3.45 22.39 23.57
CA ILE A 309 3.49 22.55 25.01
C ILE A 309 4.91 22.20 25.47
N LYS A 310 5.58 23.17 26.10
CA LYS A 310 6.84 22.91 26.80
C LYS A 310 6.53 22.15 28.09
N ARG A 311 7.16 20.99 28.28
CA ARG A 311 7.07 20.20 29.50
C ARG A 311 8.18 20.60 30.49
#